data_AF-A0A6I3I5S7-F1
#
_entry.id   AF-A0A6I3I5S7-F1
#
_cell.length_a   1.000
_cell.length_b   1.000
_cell.length_c   1.000
_cell.angle_alpha   90.00
_cell.angle_beta   90.00
_cell.angle_gamma   90.00
#
_symmetry.space_group_name_H-M   'P 1'
#
loop_
_entity.id
_entity.type
_entity.pdbx_description
1 polymer ?
#
loop_
_entity_poly.entity_id
_entity_poly.type
_entity_poly.pdbx_seq_one_letter_code
_entity_poly.pdbx_strand_id
1 'polypeptide(L)'
;MSIYATSISTLDGQPNALANAAGKVTLVVNVASKCGLTPQYEQLEALQKQYAAKGFTVVGVPCNQFLGQEPGTSEEIASFCSTTYGVTFPLTEKIDVNGDARHALYSALTPVADAEGVDGDIR
;
A
#
# COMPACT_ATOMS: atom_id res chain seq x y z
N MET A 1 -12.02 16.29 0.04
CA MET A 1 -11.68 15.62 -1.24
C MET A 1 -11.63 14.13 -0.98
N SER A 2 -12.14 13.28 -1.86
CA SER A 2 -12.16 11.83 -1.63
C SER A 2 -10.75 11.25 -1.78
N ILE A 3 -10.34 10.32 -0.89
CA ILE A 3 -9.04 9.64 -0.99
C ILE A 3 -8.88 8.88 -2.32
N TYR A 4 -9.99 8.42 -2.89
CA TYR A 4 -10.03 7.72 -4.17
C TYR A 4 -9.73 8.61 -5.39
N ALA A 5 -9.74 9.93 -5.22
CA ALA A 5 -9.36 10.89 -6.26
C ALA A 5 -7.86 11.24 -6.24
N THR A 6 -7.10 10.72 -5.27
CA THR A 6 -5.66 10.93 -5.21
C THR A 6 -4.98 10.20 -6.37
N SER A 7 -4.23 10.97 -7.18
CA SER A 7 -3.43 10.41 -8.26
C SER A 7 -2.31 9.57 -7.68
N ILE A 8 -2.30 8.29 -8.02
CA ILE A 8 -1.23 7.35 -7.71
C ILE A 8 -1.29 6.24 -8.76
N SER A 9 -0.15 5.90 -9.33
CA SER A 9 -0.04 4.89 -10.36
C SER A 9 -0.02 3.49 -9.74
N THR A 10 -0.44 2.49 -10.49
CA THR A 10 -0.16 1.09 -10.18
C THR A 10 1.34 0.83 -10.30
N LEU A 11 1.80 -0.29 -9.74
CA LEU A 11 3.21 -0.68 -9.79
C LEU A 11 3.75 -0.80 -11.23
N ASP A 12 2.90 -1.20 -12.18
CA ASP A 12 3.22 -1.29 -13.63
C ASP A 12 2.97 0.03 -14.40
N GLY A 13 2.71 1.14 -13.70
CA GLY A 13 2.63 2.48 -14.28
C GLY A 13 1.27 2.86 -14.90
N GLN A 14 0.22 2.07 -14.69
CA GLN A 14 -1.14 2.47 -15.08
C GLN A 14 -1.66 3.55 -14.13
N PRO A 15 -2.37 4.57 -14.64
CA PRO A 15 -2.85 5.66 -13.80
C PRO A 15 -3.98 5.22 -12.86
N ASN A 16 -4.11 5.92 -11.73
CA ASN A 16 -5.27 5.91 -10.84
C ASN A 16 -5.57 4.57 -10.14
N ALA A 17 -4.58 3.96 -9.49
CA ALA A 17 -4.75 2.73 -8.72
C ALA A 17 -5.88 2.81 -7.67
N LEU A 18 -6.06 3.96 -7.02
CA LEU A 18 -7.09 4.18 -6.02
C LEU A 18 -8.50 4.39 -6.59
N ALA A 19 -8.64 4.86 -7.83
CA ALA A 19 -9.96 5.04 -8.44
C ALA A 19 -10.68 3.68 -8.58
N ASN A 20 -9.92 2.60 -8.85
CA ASN A 20 -10.43 1.23 -8.96
C ASN A 20 -10.88 0.62 -7.61
N ALA A 21 -10.53 1.28 -6.50
CA ALA A 21 -10.95 0.91 -5.15
C ALA A 21 -12.21 1.67 -4.68
N ALA A 22 -12.68 2.67 -5.42
CA ALA A 22 -13.85 3.45 -5.05
C ALA A 22 -15.10 2.56 -4.88
N GLY A 23 -15.88 2.81 -3.81
CA GLY A 23 -17.07 2.04 -3.48
C GLY A 23 -16.80 0.71 -2.77
N LYS A 24 -15.53 0.38 -2.50
CA LYS A 24 -15.11 -0.76 -1.66
C LYS A 24 -14.64 -0.27 -0.31
N VAL A 25 -14.75 -1.10 0.72
CA VAL A 25 -13.95 -0.95 1.94
C VAL A 25 -12.48 -1.18 1.56
N THR A 26 -11.63 -0.20 1.84
CA THR A 26 -10.23 -0.21 1.39
C THR A 26 -9.29 -0.24 2.59
N LEU A 27 -8.42 -1.26 2.62
CA LEU A 27 -7.31 -1.34 3.56
C LEU A 27 -6.02 -0.91 2.84
N VAL A 28 -5.51 0.28 3.16
CA VAL A 28 -4.24 0.79 2.62
C VAL A 28 -3.11 0.35 3.56
N VAL A 29 -2.04 -0.23 3.00
CA VAL A 29 -0.92 -0.74 3.79
C VAL A 29 0.39 -0.30 3.13
N ASN A 30 1.26 0.41 3.85
CA ASN A 30 2.64 0.59 3.41
C ASN A 30 3.38 -0.75 3.56
N VAL A 31 4.03 -1.21 2.50
CA VAL A 31 4.64 -2.55 2.45
C VAL A 31 6.12 -2.48 2.07
N ALA A 32 6.86 -3.52 2.45
CA ALA A 32 8.28 -3.69 2.15
C ALA A 32 8.60 -5.18 1.91
N SER A 33 9.37 -5.51 0.87
CA SER A 33 9.72 -6.90 0.52
C SER A 33 10.71 -7.54 1.48
N LYS A 34 11.65 -6.77 2.05
CA LYS A 34 12.72 -7.25 2.94
C LYS A 34 12.48 -6.91 4.41
N CYS A 35 11.22 -6.86 4.83
CA CYS A 35 10.83 -6.60 6.20
C CYS A 35 10.74 -7.89 7.03
N GLY A 36 11.00 -7.82 8.35
CA GLY A 36 10.68 -8.92 9.25
C GLY A 36 9.18 -9.25 9.29
N LEU A 37 8.33 -8.29 8.89
CA LEU A 37 6.89 -8.43 8.78
C LEU A 37 6.42 -8.81 7.37
N THR A 38 7.30 -9.05 6.40
CA THR A 38 6.91 -9.49 5.05
C THR A 38 5.96 -10.70 5.04
N PRO A 39 6.04 -11.69 5.97
CA PRO A 39 5.03 -12.76 6.05
C PRO A 39 3.57 -12.27 6.22
N GLN A 40 3.35 -11.01 6.61
CA GLN A 40 2.03 -10.38 6.65
C GLN A 40 1.34 -10.36 5.27
N TYR A 41 2.08 -10.41 4.16
CA TYR A 41 1.50 -10.53 2.81
C TYR A 41 0.54 -11.71 2.68
N GLU A 42 0.81 -12.84 3.33
CA GLU A 42 -0.08 -14.01 3.33
C GLU A 42 -1.42 -13.71 4.01
N GLN A 43 -1.39 -12.96 5.11
CA GLN A 43 -2.59 -12.58 5.86
C GLN A 43 -3.41 -11.52 5.10
N LEU A 44 -2.74 -10.55 4.48
CA LEU A 44 -3.38 -9.56 3.62
C LEU A 44 -4.04 -10.23 2.41
N GLU A 45 -3.36 -11.19 1.80
CA GLU A 45 -3.90 -11.96 0.68
C GLU A 45 -5.08 -12.85 1.11
N ALA A 46 -5.04 -13.43 2.32
CA ALA A 46 -6.17 -14.15 2.88
C ALA A 46 -7.39 -13.24 3.07
N LEU A 47 -7.19 -12.02 3.61
CA LEU A 47 -8.26 -11.01 3.74
C LEU A 47 -8.81 -10.60 2.37
N GLN A 48 -7.93 -10.35 1.40
CA GLN A 48 -8.30 -10.03 0.03
C GLN A 48 -9.21 -11.12 -0.54
N LYS A 49 -8.77 -12.38 -0.53
CA LYS A 49 -9.56 -13.52 -1.03
C LYS A 49 -10.89 -13.69 -0.30
N GLN A 50 -10.90 -13.52 1.02
CA GLN A 50 -12.09 -13.72 1.84
C GLN A 50 -13.17 -12.66 1.60
N TYR A 51 -12.77 -11.40 1.39
CA TYR A 51 -13.69 -10.26 1.40
C TYR A 51 -13.83 -9.55 0.05
N ALA A 52 -13.01 -9.83 -0.97
CA ALA A 52 -13.09 -9.15 -2.27
C ALA A 52 -14.49 -9.18 -2.89
N ALA A 53 -15.14 -10.34 -2.89
CA ALA A 53 -16.50 -10.51 -3.42
C ALA A 53 -17.57 -9.75 -2.59
N LYS A 54 -17.22 -9.29 -1.38
CA LYS A 54 -18.08 -8.49 -0.49
C LYS A 54 -17.77 -7.00 -0.55
N GLY A 55 -17.00 -6.55 -1.55
CA GLY A 55 -16.66 -5.14 -1.72
C GLY A 55 -15.51 -4.68 -0.83
N PHE A 56 -14.49 -5.52 -0.63
CA PHE A 56 -13.25 -5.16 0.07
C PHE A 56 -12.05 -5.15 -0.90
N THR A 57 -11.04 -4.36 -0.62
CA THR A 57 -9.73 -4.49 -1.27
C THR A 57 -8.60 -4.06 -0.34
N VAL A 58 -7.50 -4.80 -0.37
CA VAL A 58 -6.20 -4.29 0.09
C VAL A 58 -5.62 -3.41 -1.02
N VAL A 59 -4.87 -2.37 -0.66
CA VAL A 59 -4.01 -1.59 -1.56
C VAL A 59 -2.63 -1.52 -0.92
N GLY A 60 -1.68 -2.25 -1.46
CA GLY A 60 -0.30 -2.23 -0.99
C GLY A 60 0.47 -1.06 -1.60
N VAL A 61 1.16 -0.31 -0.76
CA VAL A 61 1.93 0.88 -1.14
C VAL A 61 3.40 0.68 -0.78
N PRO A 62 4.25 0.25 -1.73
CA PRO A 62 5.66 0.01 -1.47
C PRO A 62 6.36 1.28 -0.96
N CYS A 63 7.17 1.16 0.09
CA CYS A 63 7.92 2.28 0.66
C CYS A 63 9.28 1.84 1.19
N ASN A 64 10.32 2.61 0.89
CA ASN A 64 11.71 2.28 1.26
C ASN A 64 12.24 3.08 2.47
N GLN A 65 11.41 3.93 3.09
CA GLN A 65 11.86 4.82 4.18
C GLN A 65 12.15 4.08 5.50
N PHE A 66 11.64 2.84 5.65
CA PHE A 66 11.81 2.03 6.85
C PHE A 66 12.98 1.07 6.69
N LEU A 67 14.16 1.47 7.20
CA LEU A 67 15.40 0.68 7.18
C LEU A 67 15.84 0.20 5.78
N GLY A 68 15.38 0.86 4.70
CA GLY A 68 15.77 0.49 3.33
C GLY A 68 15.25 -0.89 2.89
N GLN A 69 14.10 -1.32 3.41
CA GLN A 69 13.57 -2.67 3.21
C GLN A 69 12.79 -2.89 1.90
N GLU A 70 12.67 -1.87 1.05
CA GLU A 70 12.08 -1.94 -0.29
C GLU A 70 13.02 -1.33 -1.36
N PRO A 71 14.25 -1.85 -1.51
CA PRO A 71 15.25 -1.25 -2.38
C PRO A 71 14.99 -1.50 -3.87
N GLY A 72 14.16 -2.48 -4.21
CA GLY A 72 13.97 -2.95 -5.57
C GLY A 72 13.22 -2.00 -6.50
N THR A 73 13.30 -2.25 -7.80
CA THR A 73 12.48 -1.58 -8.82
C THR A 73 11.04 -2.06 -8.76
N SER A 74 10.13 -1.36 -9.44
CA SER A 74 8.73 -1.77 -9.52
C SER A 74 8.56 -3.20 -10.04
N GLU A 75 9.35 -3.61 -11.04
CA GLU A 75 9.34 -4.96 -11.61
C GLU A 75 9.83 -6.00 -10.60
N GLU A 76 10.90 -5.70 -9.85
CA GLU A 76 11.42 -6.59 -8.81
C GLU A 76 10.41 -6.79 -7.68
N ILE A 77 9.75 -5.71 -7.25
CA ILE A 77 8.69 -5.74 -6.24
C ILE A 77 7.51 -6.58 -6.72
N ALA A 78 7.06 -6.38 -7.96
CA ALA A 78 5.95 -7.13 -8.54
C ALA A 78 6.26 -8.62 -8.63
N SER A 79 7.45 -8.96 -9.10
CA SER A 79 7.93 -10.34 -9.22
C SER A 79 8.03 -11.03 -7.86
N PHE A 80 8.55 -10.33 -6.85
CA PHE A 80 8.63 -10.83 -5.48
C PHE A 80 7.24 -11.12 -4.90
N CYS A 81 6.34 -10.13 -4.92
CA CYS A 81 5.00 -10.27 -4.32
C CYS A 81 4.17 -11.37 -4.98
N SER A 82 4.26 -11.50 -6.31
CA SER A 82 3.52 -12.52 -7.05
C SER A 82 4.12 -13.92 -6.89
N THR A 83 5.44 -14.07 -7.05
CA THR A 83 6.10 -15.38 -7.05
C THR A 83 6.22 -15.97 -5.66
N THR A 84 6.48 -15.14 -4.64
CA THR A 84 6.72 -15.61 -3.27
C THR A 84 5.43 -15.76 -2.48
N TYR A 85 4.49 -14.83 -2.61
CA TYR A 85 3.30 -14.75 -1.76
C TYR A 85 1.97 -14.92 -2.52
N GLY A 86 1.99 -14.96 -3.86
CA GLY A 86 0.77 -15.08 -4.66
C GLY A 86 -0.19 -13.92 -4.44
N VAL A 87 0.34 -12.70 -4.23
CA VAL A 87 -0.43 -11.47 -4.00
C VAL A 87 -1.32 -11.18 -5.20
N THR A 88 -2.62 -10.97 -4.94
CA THR A 88 -3.63 -10.63 -5.95
C THR A 88 -4.25 -9.25 -5.75
N PHE A 89 -4.02 -8.62 -4.60
CA PHE A 89 -4.44 -7.24 -4.37
C PHE A 89 -3.55 -6.23 -5.13
N PRO A 90 -4.07 -5.05 -5.49
CA PRO A 90 -3.32 -4.03 -6.21
C PRO A 90 -2.13 -3.50 -5.41
N LEU A 91 -1.01 -3.35 -6.10
CA LEU A 91 0.16 -2.62 -5.63
C LEU A 91 0.29 -1.31 -6.40
N THR A 92 0.68 -0.24 -5.71
CA THR A 92 0.95 1.07 -6.31
C THR A 92 2.41 1.22 -6.69
N GLU A 93 2.75 2.31 -7.38
CA GLU A 93 4.14 2.77 -7.47
C GLU A 93 4.75 2.97 -6.07
N LYS A 94 6.08 2.85 -6.00
CA LYS A 94 6.83 3.07 -4.76
C LYS A 94 6.87 4.57 -4.44
N ILE A 95 6.51 4.93 -3.21
CA ILE A 95 6.42 6.34 -2.78
C ILE A 95 7.03 6.55 -1.39
N ASP A 96 7.25 7.81 -1.05
CA ASP A 96 7.55 8.25 0.30
C ASP A 96 6.25 8.52 1.08
N VAL A 97 6.21 8.08 2.34
CA VAL A 97 5.07 8.19 3.25
C VAL A 97 5.31 9.16 4.40
N ASN A 98 6.56 9.53 4.64
CA ASN A 98 7.02 10.45 5.69
C ASN A 98 7.84 11.61 5.14
N GLY A 99 7.99 12.66 5.94
CA GLY A 99 8.81 13.84 5.64
C GLY A 99 8.27 14.74 4.52
N ASP A 100 9.10 15.68 4.06
CA ASP A 100 8.70 16.72 3.09
C ASP A 100 8.32 16.15 1.71
N ALA A 101 8.86 14.98 1.36
CA ALA A 101 8.55 14.28 0.11
C ALA A 101 7.31 13.36 0.22
N ARG A 102 6.61 13.37 1.37
CA ARG A 102 5.41 12.55 1.61
C ARG A 102 4.41 12.72 0.47
N HIS A 103 3.98 11.60 -0.08
CA HIS A 103 2.99 11.57 -1.14
C HIS A 103 1.62 12.06 -0.63
N ALA A 104 0.85 12.71 -1.52
CA ALA A 104 -0.46 13.29 -1.20
C ALA A 104 -1.46 12.32 -0.56
N LEU A 105 -1.35 11.02 -0.89
CA LEU A 105 -2.12 9.95 -0.25
C LEU A 105 -1.89 9.94 1.26
N TYR A 106 -0.64 9.89 1.70
CA TYR A 106 -0.28 9.84 3.11
C TYR A 106 -0.47 11.20 3.78
N SER A 107 -0.29 12.31 3.08
CA SER A 107 -0.61 13.64 3.61
C SER A 107 -2.09 13.79 3.99
N ALA A 108 -2.99 13.05 3.33
CA ALA A 108 -4.40 13.01 3.66
C ALA A 108 -4.75 12.00 4.78
N LEU A 109 -4.00 10.90 4.92
CA LEU A 109 -4.28 9.82 5.88
C LEU A 109 -3.66 10.07 7.27
N THR A 110 -2.43 10.55 7.30
CA THR A 110 -1.63 10.74 8.52
C THR A 110 -2.10 11.81 9.51
N PRO A 111 -2.99 12.76 9.18
CA PRO A 111 -3.61 13.63 10.19
C PRO A 111 -4.63 12.92 11.10
N VAL A 112 -4.97 11.66 10.82
CA VAL A 112 -5.83 10.84 11.69
C VAL A 112 -4.94 10.07 12.64
N ALA A 113 -5.12 10.28 13.95
CA ALA A 113 -4.37 9.58 14.97
C ALA A 113 -4.62 8.05 14.92
N ASP A 114 -3.56 7.28 15.10
CA ASP A 114 -3.63 5.83 15.22
C ASP A 114 -4.25 5.38 16.56
N ALA A 115 -4.27 4.07 16.79
CA ALA A 115 -4.84 3.49 18.02
C ALA A 115 -4.10 3.90 19.30
N GLU A 116 -2.85 4.37 19.19
CA GLU A 116 -2.03 4.87 20.30
C GLU A 116 -2.11 6.40 20.44
N GLY A 117 -2.89 7.06 19.59
CA GLY A 117 -3.06 8.51 19.59
C GLY A 117 -1.97 9.27 18.84
N VAL A 118 -1.21 8.62 17.97
CA VAL A 118 -0.14 9.23 17.18
C VAL A 118 -0.64 9.62 15.80
N ASP A 119 -0.43 10.88 15.42
CA ASP A 119 -0.61 11.37 14.06
C ASP A 119 0.75 11.81 13.44
N GLY A 120 0.75 12.13 12.15
CA GLY A 120 1.93 12.61 11.44
C GLY A 120 2.81 11.50 10.86
N ASP A 121 4.12 11.53 11.15
CA ASP A 121 5.05 10.55 10.60
C ASP A 121 4.79 9.13 11.15
N ILE A 122 4.73 8.16 10.24
CA ILE A 122 4.57 6.73 10.50
C ILE A 122 5.86 6.18 11.13
N ARG A 123 5.73 5.26 12.09
CA ARG A 123 6.83 4.73 12.92
C ARG A 123 7.03 3.23 12.72
#